data_AF-A0A6A9T576-F1
#
_entry.id   AF-A0A6A9T576-F1
#
_cell.length_a   1.000
_cell.length_b   1.000
_cell.length_c   1.000
_cell.angle_alpha   90.00
_cell.angle_beta   90.00
_cell.angle_gamma   90.00
#
_symmetry.space_group_name_H-M   'P 1'
#
loop_
_entity.id
_entity.type
_entity.pdbx_description
1 polymer ?
#
loop_
_entity_poly.entity_id
_entity_poly.type
_entity_poly.pdbx_seq_one_letter_code
_entity_poly.pdbx_strand_id
1 'polypeptide(L)'
;TDVAVQSADVILVQNNPMDVVRLVKLSKASYRKMQENIVWAAGYNVFAIPLAAGVLAPIGILLSPAVGALLMSLSTVIVAINAQLLRRVDLSIPELPGVTPSTSTQTAD
;
A
#
# COMPACT_ATOMS: atom_id res chain seq x y z
N THR A 1 15.13 24.54 -12.89
CA THR A 1 16.50 24.24 -13.37
C THR A 1 16.67 22.75 -13.38
N ASP A 2 17.45 22.20 -14.32
CA ASP A 2 17.65 20.74 -14.45
C ASP A 2 18.18 20.11 -13.15
N VAL A 3 18.98 20.89 -12.40
CA VAL A 3 19.48 20.54 -11.06
C VAL A 3 18.35 20.33 -10.03
N ALA A 4 17.29 21.15 -10.10
CA ALA A 4 16.11 21.00 -9.25
C ALA A 4 15.27 19.77 -9.63
N VAL A 5 15.33 19.34 -10.90
CA VAL A 5 14.65 18.12 -11.37
C VAL A 5 15.43 16.88 -10.93
N GLN A 6 16.76 16.88 -11.06
CA GLN A 6 17.61 15.74 -10.66
C GLN A 6 17.71 15.52 -9.16
N SER A 7 17.51 16.57 -8.36
CA SER A 7 17.62 16.51 -6.89
C SER A 7 16.28 16.34 -6.18
N ALA A 8 15.16 16.33 -6.91
CA ALA A 8 13.84 16.23 -6.33
C ALA A 8 13.43 14.76 -6.14
N ASP A 9 13.04 14.39 -4.91
CA ASP A 9 12.48 13.07 -4.61
C ASP A 9 11.16 12.80 -5.34
N VAL A 10 10.44 13.86 -5.71
CA VAL A 10 9.19 13.79 -6.47
C VAL A 10 9.10 14.95 -7.47
N ILE A 11 8.80 14.62 -8.73
CA ILE A 11 8.70 15.58 -9.84
C ILE A 11 7.24 15.65 -10.31
N LEU A 12 6.67 16.86 -10.39
CA LEU A 12 5.34 17.10 -10.94
C LEU A 12 5.41 17.26 -12.46
N VAL A 13 4.97 16.23 -13.19
CA VAL A 13 5.04 16.21 -14.66
C VAL A 13 4.10 17.23 -15.32
N GLN A 14 2.95 17.52 -14.70
CA GLN A 14 1.91 18.39 -15.28
C GLN A 14 1.91 19.84 -14.76
N ASN A 15 2.93 20.23 -13.98
CA ASN A 15 3.05 21.58 -13.40
C ASN A 15 1.82 22.07 -12.59
N ASN A 16 0.95 21.14 -12.16
CA ASN A 16 -0.24 21.45 -11.37
C ASN A 16 0.07 21.31 -9.87
N PRO A 17 0.03 22.38 -9.07
CA PRO A 17 0.33 22.32 -7.63
C PRO A 17 -0.65 21.44 -6.84
N MET A 18 -1.84 21.15 -7.39
CA MET A 18 -2.82 20.27 -6.76
C MET A 18 -2.39 18.79 -6.72
N ASP A 19 -1.45 18.39 -7.59
CA ASP A 19 -0.90 17.03 -7.60
C ASP A 19 -0.10 16.73 -6.32
N VAL A 20 0.43 17.75 -5.64
CA VAL A 20 1.05 17.60 -4.31
C VAL A 20 0.04 17.10 -3.28
N VAL A 21 -1.19 17.64 -3.32
CA VAL A 21 -2.26 17.23 -2.39
C VAL A 21 -2.68 15.78 -2.65
N ARG A 22 -2.78 15.39 -3.93
CA ARG A 22 -3.05 13.99 -4.34
C ARG A 22 -1.95 13.05 -3.85
N LEU A 23 -0.69 13.44 -4.03
CA LEU A 23 0.48 12.68 -3.57
C LEU A 23 0.48 12.50 -2.04
N VAL A 24 0.19 13.55 -1.28
CA VAL A 24 0.11 13.47 0.20
C VAL A 24 -1.04 12.54 0.63
N LYS A 25 -2.20 12.61 -0.04
CA LYS A 25 -3.33 11.71 0.24
C LYS A 25 -2.97 10.25 -0.06
N LEU A 26 -2.30 10.00 -1.19
CA LEU A 26 -1.82 8.67 -1.56
C LEU A 26 -0.77 8.15 -0.58
N SER A 27 0.20 8.99 -0.20
CA SER A 27 1.25 8.65 0.77
C SER A 27 0.66 8.25 2.12
N LYS A 28 -0.28 9.04 2.67
CA LYS A 28 -0.98 8.69 3.93
C LYS A 28 -1.73 7.37 3.83
N ALA A 29 -2.39 7.13 2.70
CA ALA A 29 -3.14 5.90 2.49
C ALA A 29 -2.21 4.67 2.33
N SER A 30 -1.06 4.84 1.67
CA SER A 30 0.01 3.82 1.60
C SER A 30 0.61 3.53 2.97
N TYR A 31 0.88 4.58 3.75
CA TYR A 31 1.43 4.45 5.10
C TYR A 31 0.49 3.68 6.04
N ARG A 32 -0.82 3.93 5.96
CA ARG A 32 -1.82 3.16 6.72
C ARG A 32 -1.79 1.67 6.35
N LYS A 33 -1.65 1.34 5.06
CA LYS A 33 -1.54 -0.06 4.60
C LYS A 33 -0.26 -0.73 5.06
N MET A 34 0.86 0.01 5.09
CA MET A 34 2.12 -0.47 5.64
C MET A 34 1.97 -0.78 7.15
N GLN A 35 1.33 0.10 7.92
CA GLN A 35 1.06 -0.14 9.33
C GLN A 35 0.18 -1.37 9.55
N GLU A 36 -0.90 -1.53 8.78
CA GLU A 36 -1.75 -2.73 8.82
C GLU A 36 -0.92 -4.00 8.57
N ASN A 37 -0.04 -4.01 7.57
CA ASN A 37 0.84 -5.15 7.28
C ASN A 37 1.77 -5.49 8.45
N ILE A 38 2.41 -4.49 9.05
CA ILE A 38 3.30 -4.68 10.20
C ILE A 38 2.52 -5.22 11.41
N VAL A 39 1.31 -4.72 11.66
CA VAL A 39 0.46 -5.21 12.75
C VAL A 39 0.06 -6.67 12.53
N TRP A 40 -0.32 -7.06 11.31
CA TRP A 40 -0.60 -8.46 10.99
C TRP A 40 0.65 -9.32 11.24
N ALA A 41 1.79 -8.96 10.63
CA ALA A 41 3.04 -9.72 10.79
C ALA A 41 3.49 -9.87 12.26
N ALA A 42 3.42 -8.79 13.04
CA ALA A 42 3.73 -8.82 14.46
C ALA A 42 2.73 -9.68 15.23
N GLY A 43 1.44 -9.57 14.93
CA GLY A 43 0.38 -10.39 15.52
C GLY A 43 0.66 -11.89 15.33
N TYR A 44 0.99 -12.32 14.10
CA TYR A 44 1.33 -13.73 13.85
C TYR A 44 2.54 -14.19 14.66
N ASN A 45 3.60 -13.38 14.75
CA ASN A 45 4.77 -13.73 15.55
C ASN A 45 4.43 -13.84 17.04
N VAL A 46 3.58 -12.95 17.56
CA VAL A 46 3.11 -13.00 18.95
C VAL A 46 2.32 -14.27 19.24
N PHE A 47 1.57 -14.82 18.29
CA PHE A 47 0.89 -16.10 18.47
C PHE A 47 1.78 -17.31 18.20
N ALA A 48 2.63 -17.24 17.17
CA ALA A 48 3.47 -18.34 16.72
C ALA A 48 4.60 -18.67 17.70
N ILE A 49 5.25 -17.65 18.30
CA ILE A 49 6.37 -17.85 19.23
C ILE A 49 5.92 -18.59 20.50
N PRO A 50 4.86 -18.20 21.23
CA PRO A 50 4.38 -18.95 22.40
C PRO A 50 3.88 -20.35 22.05
N LEU A 51 3.20 -20.51 20.90
CA LEU A 51 2.79 -21.82 20.41
C LEU A 51 4.00 -22.74 20.16
N ALA A 52 5.03 -22.23 19.47
CA ALA A 52 6.26 -22.96 19.19
C ALA A 52 7.10 -23.20 20.45
N ALA A 53 7.06 -22.29 21.42
CA ALA A 53 7.67 -22.45 22.74
C ALA A 53 6.95 -23.48 23.63
N GLY A 54 5.87 -24.10 23.16
CA GLY A 54 5.22 -25.22 23.83
C GLY A 54 4.15 -24.82 24.84
N VAL A 55 3.56 -23.62 24.75
CA VAL A 55 2.40 -23.25 25.58
C VAL A 55 1.22 -24.21 25.39
N LEU A 56 1.11 -24.86 24.23
CA LEU A 56 0.11 -25.90 23.94
C LEU A 56 0.63 -27.34 24.15
N ALA A 57 1.87 -27.54 24.61
CA ALA A 57 2.40 -28.86 24.96
C ALA A 57 1.52 -29.66 25.95
N PRO A 58 0.88 -29.05 26.98
CA PRO A 58 0.00 -29.81 27.88
C PRO A 58 -1.30 -30.33 27.24
N ILE A 59 -1.68 -29.85 26.04
CA ILE A 59 -2.89 -30.29 25.30
C ILE A 59 -2.57 -31.19 24.11
N GLY A 60 -1.31 -31.60 23.94
CA GLY A 60 -0.86 -32.53 22.88
C GLY A 60 -0.75 -31.92 21.48
N ILE A 61 -0.97 -30.60 21.33
CA ILE A 61 -0.86 -29.90 20.05
C ILE A 61 0.53 -29.25 19.99
N LEU A 62 1.49 -29.96 19.41
CA LEU A 62 2.73 -29.33 18.94
C LEU A 62 2.42 -28.61 17.64
N LEU A 63 2.62 -27.28 17.62
CA LEU A 63 2.45 -26.53 16.40
C LEU A 63 3.50 -26.98 15.38
N SER A 64 3.07 -27.68 14.33
CA SER A 64 4.00 -28.10 13.29
C SER A 64 4.47 -26.88 12.50
N PRO A 65 5.73 -26.85 12.05
CA PRO A 65 6.24 -25.78 11.18
C PRO A 65 5.35 -25.49 9.95
N ALA A 66 4.57 -26.49 9.49
CA ALA A 66 3.62 -26.35 8.39
C ALA A 66 2.47 -25.37 8.69
N VAL A 67 1.97 -25.32 9.93
CA VAL A 67 0.91 -24.38 10.33
C VAL A 67 1.45 -22.95 10.36
N GLY A 68 2.68 -22.77 10.85
CA GLY A 68 3.37 -21.47 10.81
C GLY A 68 3.57 -20.98 9.37
N ALA A 69 3.98 -21.86 8.46
CA ALA A 69 4.14 -21.53 7.04
C ALA A 69 2.81 -21.20 6.35
N LEU A 70 1.72 -21.90 6.68
CA LEU A 70 0.37 -21.60 6.17
C LEU A 70 -0.12 -20.23 6.65
N LEU A 71 0.06 -19.91 7.93
CA LEU A 71 -0.32 -18.59 8.45
C LEU A 71 0.53 -17.47 7.84
N MET A 72 1.84 -17.67 7.68
CA MET A 72 2.75 -16.70 7.06
C MET A 72 2.38 -16.41 5.59
N SER A 73 2.07 -17.46 4.83
CA SER A 73 1.64 -17.32 3.43
C SER A 73 0.25 -16.67 3.32
N LEU A 74 -0.70 -17.06 4.17
CA LEU A 74 -2.04 -16.49 4.20
C LEU A 74 -2.01 -14.98 4.53
N SER A 75 -1.16 -14.57 5.46
CA SER A 75 -0.95 -13.17 5.83
C SER A 75 -0.47 -12.32 4.65
N THR A 76 0.48 -12.85 3.88
CA THR A 76 1.03 -12.18 2.69
C THR A 76 -0.05 -11.98 1.64
N VAL A 77 -0.91 -12.98 1.44
CA VAL A 77 -2.04 -12.91 0.50
C VAL A 77 -3.07 -11.87 0.96
N ILE A 78 -3.45 -11.88 2.23
CA ILE A 78 -4.40 -10.91 2.81
C ILE A 78 -3.88 -9.48 2.65
N VAL A 79 -2.59 -9.26 2.96
CA VAL A 79 -1.95 -7.95 2.83
C VAL A 79 -1.88 -7.52 1.37
N ALA A 80 -1.52 -8.41 0.44
CA ALA A 80 -1.46 -8.09 -0.98
C ALA A 80 -2.84 -7.67 -1.53
N ILE A 81 -3.89 -8.41 -1.17
CA ILE A 81 -5.28 -8.07 -1.52
C ILE A 81 -5.67 -6.71 -0.94
N ASN A 82 -5.33 -6.48 0.33
CA ASN A 82 -5.65 -5.24 1.04
C ASN A 82 -4.87 -4.02 0.50
N ALA A 83 -3.63 -4.23 0.03
CA ALA A 83 -2.84 -3.22 -0.67
C ALA A 83 -3.41 -2.91 -2.05
N GLN A 84 -3.95 -3.91 -2.77
CA GLN A 84 -4.62 -3.72 -4.06
C GLN A 84 -5.83 -2.77 -3.96
N LEU A 85 -6.48 -2.70 -2.79
CA LEU A 85 -7.60 -1.77 -2.54
C LEU A 85 -7.17 -0.30 -2.63
N LEU A 86 -5.88 0.01 -2.40
CA LEU A 86 -5.32 1.36 -2.57
C LEU A 86 -5.44 1.86 -4.01
N ARG A 87 -5.45 0.95 -4.99
CA ARG A 87 -5.66 1.24 -6.42
C ARG A 87 -7.07 1.76 -6.73
N ARG A 88 -8.01 1.65 -5.78
CA ARG A 88 -9.37 2.19 -5.88
C ARG A 88 -9.54 3.55 -5.21
N VAL A 89 -8.48 4.10 -4.61
CA VAL A 89 -8.56 5.45 -4.02
C VAL A 89 -8.75 6.44 -5.16
N ASP A 90 -9.92 7.08 -5.15
CA ASP A 90 -10.24 8.10 -6.12
C ASP A 90 -9.42 9.37 -5.83
N LEU A 91 -8.51 9.67 -6.76
CA LEU A 91 -7.67 10.87 -6.77
C LEU A 91 -8.27 11.97 -7.66
N SER A 92 -9.48 11.74 -8.20
CA SER A 92 -10.23 12.74 -8.96
C SER A 92 -10.45 13.97 -8.08
N ILE A 93 -10.04 15.12 -8.61
CA ILE A 93 -10.38 16.42 -8.05
C ILE A 93 -11.68 16.78 -8.76
N PRO A 94 -12.75 17.19 -8.04
CA PRO A 94 -13.99 17.63 -8.66
C PRO A 94 -13.68 18.62 -9.78
N GLU A 95 -14.12 18.31 -10.99
CA GLU A 95 -13.93 19.17 -12.15
C GLU A 95 -14.46 20.57 -11.83
N LEU A 96 -13.57 21.55 -11.84
CA LEU A 96 -13.98 22.94 -11.72
C LEU A 96 -14.74 23.32 -12.99
N PRO A 97 -15.93 23.93 -12.88
CA PRO A 97 -16.68 24.40 -14.03
C PRO A 97 -15.82 25.36 -14.87
N GLY A 98 -15.53 24.98 -16.12
CA GLY A 98 -14.87 25.86 -17.10
C GLY A 98 -13.51 25.40 -17.66
N VAL A 99 -12.98 24.24 -17.25
CA VAL A 99 -11.78 23.66 -17.90
C VAL A 99 -12.22 22.65 -18.95
N THR A 100 -12.36 23.10 -20.19
CA THR A 100 -12.54 22.21 -21.34
C THR A 100 -11.26 21.38 -21.51
N PRO A 101 -11.32 20.03 -21.55
CA PRO A 101 -10.16 19.25 -21.94
C PRO A 101 -9.83 19.63 -23.39
N SER A 102 -8.67 20.25 -23.60
CA SER A 102 -8.15 20.46 -24.94
C SER A 102 -7.76 19.11 -25.51
N THR A 103 -8.71 18.47 -26.20
CA THR A 103 -8.47 17.36 -27.11
C THR A 103 -7.58 17.87 -28.26
N SER A 104 -6.28 17.96 -28.03
CA SER A 104 -5.31 17.98 -29.12
C SER A 104 -5.00 16.53 -29.51
N THR A 105 -6.00 15.83 -30.03
CA THR A 105 -5.76 14.73 -30.96
C THR A 105 -5.37 15.40 -32.27
N GLN A 106 -4.08 15.70 -32.37
CA GLN A 106 -3.42 16.06 -33.61
C GLN A 106 -3.49 14.82 -34.52
N THR A 107 -4.54 14.76 -35.33
CA THR A 107 -4.58 13.98 -36.57
C THR A 107 -3.47 14.55 -37.46
N ALA A 108 -2.38 13.79 -37.57
CA ALA A 108 -1.42 13.94 -38.65
C ALA A 108 -2.07 13.32 -39.90
N ASP A 109 -2.51 14.19 -40.80
CA ASP A 109 -2.71 13.95 -42.24
C ASP A 109 -2.35 15.26 -42.98
#